data_AF-A0A5R9F4Z1-F1
#
_entry.id   AF-A0A5R9F4Z1-F1
#
_cell.length_a   1.000
_cell.length_b   1.000
_cell.length_c   1.000
_cell.angle_alpha   90.00
_cell.angle_beta   90.00
_cell.angle_gamma   90.00
#
_symmetry.space_group_name_H-M   'P 1'
#
loop_
_entity.id
_entity.type
_entity.pdbx_description
1 polymer ?
#
loop_
_entity_poly.entity_id
_entity_poly.type
_entity_poly.pdbx_seq_one_letter_code
_entity_poly.pdbx_strand_id
1 'polypeptide(L)'
;MNLMKDDVSMRVAIGRILIRILPIVYMVFIWIQSSRFNPESVYSLSGRIPMEILLILGMCLELAHLFEFGLLYCLLIIALISIKPLTRAQNYLALLFSISYAALDEIHQHFVPFRSTSFEDLVKDMIGILLIWWIVKRTYIDKRSSRVGKLMTEITHRLGNSHEEKL
;
A
#
# COMPACT_ATOMS: atom_id res chain seq x y z
N MET A 1 27.68 6.04 -28.30
CA MET A 1 26.71 7.02 -27.74
C MET A 1 25.27 6.48 -27.74
N ASN A 2 24.79 5.78 -28.78
CA ASN A 2 23.46 5.15 -28.80
C ASN A 2 23.30 4.01 -27.78
N LEU A 3 24.28 3.09 -27.68
CA LEU A 3 24.21 1.95 -26.73
C LEU A 3 23.99 2.36 -25.26
N MET A 4 24.54 3.51 -24.84
CA MET A 4 24.39 4.01 -23.46
C MET A 4 23.02 4.65 -23.21
N LYS A 5 22.41 5.27 -24.24
CA LYS A 5 21.04 5.81 -24.15
C LYS A 5 20.00 4.68 -24.11
N ASP A 6 20.25 3.60 -24.85
CA ASP A 6 19.36 2.44 -24.91
C ASP A 6 19.30 1.70 -23.57
N ASP A 7 20.46 1.52 -22.90
CA ASP A 7 20.52 0.91 -21.55
C ASP A 7 19.75 1.74 -20.50
N VAL A 8 19.92 3.07 -20.51
CA VAL A 8 19.20 3.96 -19.59
C VAL A 8 17.69 3.93 -19.85
N SER A 9 17.27 3.98 -21.12
CA SER A 9 15.86 3.90 -21.48
C SER A 9 15.23 2.59 -21.05
N MET A 10 15.94 1.47 -21.23
CA MET A 10 15.49 0.15 -20.80
C MET A 10 15.34 0.06 -19.28
N ARG A 11 16.31 0.54 -18.51
CA ARG A 11 16.25 0.56 -17.03
C ARG A 11 15.07 1.38 -16.52
N VAL A 12 14.79 2.55 -17.11
CA VAL A 12 13.64 3.39 -16.75
C VAL A 12 12.32 2.69 -17.07
N ALA A 13 12.22 2.01 -18.21
CA ALA A 13 11.03 1.25 -18.59
C ALA A 13 10.77 0.09 -17.62
N ILE A 14 11.81 -0.68 -17.26
CA ILE A 14 11.73 -1.75 -16.28
C ILE A 14 11.28 -1.21 -14.92
N GLY A 15 11.88 -0.11 -14.44
CA GLY A 15 11.50 0.51 -13.17
C GLY A 15 10.02 0.89 -13.11
N ARG A 16 9.45 1.40 -14.22
CA ARG A 16 8.01 1.72 -14.30
C ARG A 16 7.14 0.48 -14.23
N ILE A 17 7.51 -0.58 -14.93
CA ILE A 17 6.78 -1.85 -14.89
C ILE A 17 6.78 -2.41 -13.46
N LEU A 18 7.94 -2.40 -12.79
CA LEU A 18 8.06 -2.85 -11.41
C LEU A 18 7.15 -2.06 -10.47
N ILE A 19 7.16 -0.72 -10.56
CA ILE A 19 6.29 0.15 -9.76
C ILE A 19 4.81 -0.16 -9.98
N ARG A 20 4.40 -0.53 -11.20
CA ARG A 20 3.00 -0.84 -11.55
C ARG A 20 2.56 -2.22 -11.12
N ILE A 21 3.49 -3.17 -11.06
CA ILE A 21 3.23 -4.55 -10.59
C ILE A 21 3.27 -4.62 -9.06
N LEU A 22 4.01 -3.71 -8.41
CA LEU A 22 4.21 -3.71 -6.96
C LEU A 22 2.90 -3.75 -6.14
N PRO A 23 1.83 -2.99 -6.45
CA PRO A 23 0.57 -3.11 -5.73
C PRO A 23 -0.05 -4.51 -5.83
N ILE A 24 0.07 -5.17 -6.98
CA ILE A 24 -0.47 -6.51 -7.21
C ILE A 24 0.32 -7.53 -6.39
N VAL A 25 1.65 -7.44 -6.43
CA VAL A 25 2.53 -8.30 -5.62
C VAL A 25 2.23 -8.12 -4.13
N TYR A 26 2.00 -6.87 -3.71
CA TYR A 26 1.66 -6.55 -2.34
C TYR A 26 0.27 -7.09 -1.95
N MET A 27 -0.73 -7.01 -2.82
CA MET A 27 -2.04 -7.65 -2.59
C MET A 27 -1.91 -9.16 -2.39
N VAL A 28 -1.10 -9.83 -3.22
CA VAL A 28 -0.82 -11.27 -3.06
C VAL A 28 -0.12 -11.55 -1.72
N PHE A 29 0.81 -10.68 -1.32
CA PHE A 29 1.46 -10.78 -0.02
C PHE A 29 0.45 -10.68 1.14
N ILE A 30 -0.42 -9.66 1.14
CA ILE A 30 -1.50 -9.48 2.14
C ILE A 30 -2.35 -10.75 2.21
N TRP A 31 -2.79 -11.26 1.06
CA TRP A 31 -3.64 -12.45 0.98
C TRP A 31 -2.96 -13.70 1.59
N ILE A 32 -1.69 -13.92 1.27
CA ILE A 32 -0.92 -15.06 1.80
C ILE A 32 -0.70 -14.90 3.31
N GLN A 33 -0.37 -13.69 3.78
CA GLN A 33 -0.25 -13.39 5.20
C GLN A 33 -1.57 -13.71 5.92
N SER A 34 -2.67 -13.15 5.43
CA SER A 34 -4.02 -13.33 5.97
C SER A 34 -4.43 -14.81 6.01
N SER A 35 -4.08 -15.59 4.98
CA SER A 35 -4.35 -17.02 4.90
C SER A 35 -3.54 -17.89 5.88
N ARG A 36 -2.29 -17.50 6.19
CA ARG A 36 -1.33 -18.35 6.92
C ARG A 36 -1.13 -17.93 8.36
N PHE A 37 -1.47 -16.70 8.70
CA PHE A 37 -1.27 -16.19 10.04
C PHE A 37 -2.35 -16.73 11.00
N ASN A 38 -1.95 -17.61 11.90
CA ASN A 38 -2.79 -18.15 12.96
C ASN A 38 -2.42 -17.51 14.32
N PRO A 39 -3.26 -16.64 14.91
CA PRO A 39 -2.99 -16.03 16.20
C PRO A 39 -2.94 -17.05 17.36
N GLU A 40 -3.59 -18.21 17.23
CA GLU A 40 -3.52 -19.29 18.22
C GLU A 40 -2.11 -19.89 18.32
N SER A 41 -1.34 -19.88 17.22
CA SER A 41 0.07 -20.32 17.26
C SER A 41 0.91 -19.43 18.19
N VAL A 42 0.60 -18.14 18.25
CA VAL A 42 1.23 -17.16 19.15
C VAL A 42 0.77 -17.39 20.59
N TYR A 43 -0.53 -17.68 20.79
CA TYR A 43 -1.06 -18.03 22.11
C TYR A 43 -0.52 -19.36 22.65
N SER A 44 -0.25 -20.35 21.79
CA SER A 44 0.35 -21.63 22.19
C SER A 44 1.78 -21.48 22.74
N LEU A 45 2.47 -20.38 22.38
CA LEU A 45 3.78 -20.01 22.92
C LEU A 45 3.70 -19.27 24.26
N SER A 46 2.50 -18.94 24.77
CA SER A 46 2.30 -18.27 26.07
C SER A 46 2.89 -19.04 27.25
N GLY A 47 2.99 -20.37 27.15
CA GLY A 47 3.63 -21.20 28.17
C GLY A 47 5.17 -21.08 28.20
N ARG A 48 5.78 -20.40 27.23
CA ARG A 48 7.24 -20.24 27.07
C ARG A 48 7.71 -18.78 27.01
N ILE A 49 6.79 -17.83 26.84
CA ILE A 49 7.08 -16.41 26.63
C ILE A 49 6.37 -15.58 27.70
N PRO A 50 7.04 -14.58 28.32
CA PRO A 50 6.40 -13.67 29.26
C PRO A 50 5.16 -12.98 28.68
N MET A 51 4.12 -12.83 29.50
CA MET A 51 2.84 -12.22 29.08
C MET A 51 3.01 -10.81 28.51
N GLU A 52 3.95 -10.03 29.03
CA GLU A 52 4.27 -8.68 28.54
C GLU A 52 4.73 -8.70 27.07
N ILE A 53 5.60 -9.64 26.71
CA ILE A 53 6.10 -9.79 25.34
C ILE A 53 4.97 -10.25 24.42
N LEU A 54 4.11 -11.16 24.89
CA LEU A 54 2.95 -11.64 24.13
C LEU A 54 1.98 -10.49 23.79
N LEU A 55 1.69 -9.62 24.75
CA LEU A 55 0.84 -8.44 24.55
C LEU A 55 1.45 -7.43 23.57
N ILE A 56 2.77 -7.18 23.68
CA ILE A 56 3.48 -6.30 22.74
C ILE A 56 3.43 -6.90 21.33
N LEU A 57 3.65 -8.20 21.18
CA LEU A 57 3.58 -8.89 19.89
C LEU A 57 2.18 -8.79 19.27
N GLY A 58 1.12 -9.04 20.05
CA GLY A 58 -0.27 -8.89 19.62
C GLY A 58 -0.57 -7.46 19.15
N MET A 59 -0.20 -6.45 19.96
CA MET A 59 -0.36 -5.04 19.58
C MET A 59 0.42 -4.67 18.32
N CYS A 60 1.65 -5.14 18.15
CA CYS A 60 2.43 -4.89 16.94
C CYS A 60 1.78 -5.49 15.70
N LEU A 61 1.20 -6.69 15.82
CA LEU A 61 0.48 -7.35 14.72
C LEU A 61 -0.82 -6.62 14.37
N GLU A 62 -1.58 -6.16 15.36
CA GLU A 62 -2.78 -5.34 15.13
C GLU A 62 -2.44 -3.98 14.50
N LEU A 63 -1.39 -3.33 14.97
CA LEU A 63 -0.90 -2.07 14.39
C LEU A 63 -0.35 -2.28 12.98
N ALA A 64 0.23 -3.45 12.67
CA ALA A 64 0.68 -3.75 11.32
C ALA A 64 -0.48 -3.74 10.31
N HIS A 65 -1.63 -4.31 10.66
CA HIS A 65 -2.83 -4.31 9.81
C HIS A 65 -3.32 -2.88 9.52
N LEU A 66 -3.34 -1.99 10.54
CA LEU A 66 -3.65 -0.56 10.37
C LEU A 66 -2.79 0.11 9.28
N PHE A 67 -1.51 -0.25 9.17
CA PHE A 67 -0.61 0.29 8.14
C PHE A 67 -0.67 -0.49 6.82
N GLU A 68 -1.07 -1.75 6.83
CA GLU A 68 -1.02 -2.68 5.71
C GLU A 68 -1.83 -2.17 4.52
N PHE A 69 -3.11 -1.84 4.73
CA PHE A 69 -3.97 -1.32 3.66
C PHE A 69 -3.71 0.16 3.32
N GLY A 70 -3.22 0.94 4.29
CA GLY A 70 -2.71 2.29 4.02
C GLY A 70 -1.51 2.28 3.07
N LEU A 71 -0.62 1.29 3.21
CA LEU A 71 0.50 1.08 2.29
C LEU A 71 0.01 0.63 0.91
N LEU A 72 -0.99 -0.26 0.83
CA LEU A 72 -1.61 -0.65 -0.44
C LEU A 72 -2.14 0.58 -1.19
N TYR A 73 -2.87 1.46 -0.51
CA TYR A 73 -3.34 2.72 -1.09
C TYR A 73 -2.16 3.57 -1.61
N CYS A 74 -1.10 3.74 -0.81
CA CYS A 74 0.12 4.45 -1.23
C CYS A 74 0.72 3.86 -2.52
N LEU A 75 0.87 2.54 -2.59
CA LEU A 75 1.42 1.85 -3.75
C LEU A 75 0.56 2.05 -4.99
N LEU A 76 -0.77 2.01 -4.85
CA LEU A 76 -1.70 2.32 -5.95
C LEU A 76 -1.52 3.76 -6.44
N ILE A 77 -1.38 4.73 -5.54
CA ILE A 77 -1.14 6.13 -5.91
C ILE A 77 0.19 6.29 -6.65
N ILE A 78 1.28 5.66 -6.18
CA ILE A 78 2.59 5.70 -6.85
C ILE A 78 2.49 5.06 -8.24
N ALA A 79 1.79 3.93 -8.37
CA ALA A 79 1.56 3.26 -9.64
C ALA A 79 0.78 4.16 -10.62
N LEU A 80 -0.28 4.82 -10.16
CA LEU A 80 -1.09 5.73 -10.98
C LEU A 80 -0.29 6.95 -11.45
N ILE A 81 0.47 7.56 -10.54
CA ILE A 81 1.32 8.73 -10.84
C ILE A 81 2.44 8.37 -11.83
N SER A 82 2.91 7.12 -11.85
CA SER A 82 3.92 6.64 -12.81
C SER A 82 3.43 6.60 -14.27
N ILE A 83 2.14 6.77 -14.50
CA ILE A 83 1.52 6.77 -15.83
C ILE A 83 1.25 8.21 -16.26
N LYS A 84 0.54 8.95 -15.42
CA LYS A 84 0.11 10.32 -15.68
C LYS A 84 -0.16 11.06 -14.37
N PRO A 85 -0.21 12.40 -14.37
CA PRO A 85 -0.60 13.16 -13.19
C PRO A 85 -1.92 12.65 -12.59
N LEU A 86 -1.89 12.32 -11.29
CA LEU A 86 -3.05 11.79 -10.57
C LEU A 86 -4.22 12.77 -10.60
N THR A 87 -5.38 12.31 -11.04
CA THR A 87 -6.63 13.07 -11.00
C THR A 87 -7.39 12.82 -9.70
N ARG A 88 -8.34 13.71 -9.36
CA ARG A 88 -9.24 13.53 -8.21
C ARG A 88 -10.00 12.21 -8.30
N ALA A 89 -10.54 11.88 -9.48
CA ALA A 89 -11.28 10.64 -9.71
C ALA A 89 -10.42 9.40 -9.46
N GLN A 90 -9.17 9.38 -9.97
CA GLN A 90 -8.24 8.27 -9.74
C GLN A 90 -7.87 8.11 -8.26
N ASN A 91 -7.70 9.23 -7.54
CA ASN A 91 -7.45 9.22 -6.10
C ASN A 91 -8.61 8.61 -5.31
N TYR A 92 -9.86 8.95 -5.67
CA TYR A 92 -11.06 8.35 -5.07
C TYR A 92 -11.25 6.88 -5.45
N LEU A 93 -10.94 6.49 -6.70
CA LEU A 93 -10.99 5.09 -7.11
C LEU A 93 -9.97 4.24 -6.34
N ALA A 94 -8.74 4.74 -6.15
CA ALA A 94 -7.72 4.06 -5.34
C ALA A 94 -8.16 3.91 -3.88
N LEU A 95 -8.82 4.94 -3.32
CA LEU A 95 -9.41 4.89 -1.98
C LEU A 95 -10.47 3.79 -1.89
N LEU A 96 -11.46 3.81 -2.79
CA LEU A 96 -12.54 2.84 -2.80
C LEU A 96 -12.01 1.42 -2.98
N PHE A 97 -11.07 1.23 -3.92
CA PHE A 97 -10.43 -0.06 -4.14
C PHE A 97 -9.72 -0.59 -2.89
N SER A 98 -8.97 0.27 -2.18
CA SER A 98 -8.25 -0.14 -0.97
C SER A 98 -9.22 -0.54 0.16
N ILE A 99 -10.32 0.21 0.33
CA ILE A 99 -11.35 -0.11 1.32
C ILE A 99 -12.06 -1.42 0.94
N SER A 100 -12.41 -1.60 -0.34
CA SER A 100 -13.02 -2.84 -0.82
C SER A 100 -12.09 -4.02 -0.65
N TYR A 101 -10.79 -3.86 -0.86
CA TYR A 101 -9.81 -4.94 -0.67
C TYR A 101 -9.64 -5.30 0.81
N ALA A 102 -9.62 -4.32 1.71
CA ALA A 102 -9.62 -4.57 3.16
C ALA A 102 -10.88 -5.35 3.59
N ALA A 103 -12.05 -4.93 3.13
CA ALA A 103 -13.29 -5.66 3.39
C ALA A 103 -13.29 -7.08 2.83
N LEU A 104 -12.71 -7.30 1.64
CA LEU A 104 -12.55 -8.64 1.06
C LEU A 104 -11.58 -9.50 1.88
N ASP A 105 -10.51 -8.92 2.41
CA ASP A 105 -9.58 -9.65 3.28
C ASP A 105 -10.26 -10.06 4.59
N GLU A 106 -11.02 -9.18 5.23
CA GLU A 106 -11.83 -9.51 6.42
C GLU A 106 -12.85 -10.61 6.14
N ILE A 107 -13.53 -10.57 4.99
CA ILE A 107 -14.43 -11.65 4.56
C ILE A 107 -13.65 -12.96 4.36
N HIS A 108 -12.47 -12.90 3.73
CA HIS A 108 -11.62 -14.07 3.55
C HIS A 108 -11.16 -14.66 4.89
N GLN A 109 -10.74 -13.82 5.83
CA GLN A 109 -10.34 -14.23 7.18
C GLN A 109 -11.47 -14.93 7.94
N HIS A 110 -12.74 -14.62 7.64
CA HIS A 110 -13.89 -15.28 8.25
C HIS A 110 -13.91 -16.80 7.95
N PHE A 111 -13.37 -17.19 6.81
CA PHE A 111 -13.25 -18.59 6.40
C PHE A 111 -11.93 -19.25 6.85
N VAL A 112 -11.02 -18.48 7.45
CA VAL A 112 -9.76 -18.99 7.99
C VAL A 112 -10.01 -19.44 9.45
N PRO A 113 -9.79 -20.72 9.78
CA PRO A 113 -10.04 -21.22 11.13
C PRO A 113 -9.11 -20.51 12.13
N PHE A 114 -9.61 -20.31 13.36
CA PHE A 114 -8.89 -19.68 14.47
C PHE A 114 -8.60 -18.17 14.30
N ARG A 115 -9.24 -17.50 13.33
CA ARG A 115 -9.30 -16.03 13.23
C ARG A 115 -10.63 -15.52 13.79
N SER A 116 -10.58 -14.53 14.68
CA SER A 116 -11.74 -13.73 15.05
C SER A 116 -11.80 -12.53 14.12
N THR A 117 -12.68 -12.58 13.12
CA THR A 117 -13.00 -11.39 12.32
C THR A 117 -13.88 -10.47 13.13
N SER A 118 -13.38 -9.29 13.50
CA SER A 118 -14.18 -8.27 14.17
C SER A 118 -14.48 -7.13 13.21
N PHE A 119 -15.71 -6.62 13.27
CA PHE A 119 -16.05 -5.35 12.60
C PHE A 119 -15.10 -4.21 13.01
N GLU A 120 -14.52 -4.30 14.21
CA GLU A 120 -13.52 -3.36 14.71
C GLU A 120 -12.24 -3.34 13.86
N ASP A 121 -11.81 -4.47 13.30
CA ASP A 121 -10.58 -4.56 12.50
C ASP A 121 -10.76 -3.88 11.13
N LEU A 122 -11.93 -4.06 10.51
CA LEU A 122 -12.30 -3.29 9.31
C LEU A 122 -12.28 -1.77 9.58
N VAL A 123 -12.75 -1.33 10.74
CA VAL A 123 -12.73 0.10 11.11
C VAL A 123 -11.29 0.60 11.26
N LYS A 124 -10.40 -0.18 11.89
CA LYS A 124 -8.97 0.15 11.99
C LYS A 124 -8.36 0.29 10.59
N ASP A 125 -8.55 -0.67 9.71
CA ASP A 125 -8.00 -0.63 8.35
C ASP A 125 -8.48 0.60 7.58
N MET A 126 -9.77 0.93 7.70
CA MET A 126 -10.33 2.14 7.10
C MET A 126 -9.66 3.42 7.62
N ILE A 127 -9.34 3.51 8.91
CA ILE A 127 -8.64 4.68 9.48
C ILE A 127 -7.27 4.84 8.83
N GLY A 128 -6.51 3.75 8.69
CA GLY A 128 -5.19 3.76 8.06
C GLY A 128 -5.25 4.24 6.60
N ILE A 129 -6.19 3.70 5.82
CA ILE A 129 -6.41 4.11 4.43
C ILE A 129 -6.81 5.60 4.35
N LEU A 130 -7.76 6.02 5.18
CA LEU A 130 -8.27 7.41 5.18
C LEU A 130 -7.20 8.43 5.58
N LEU A 131 -6.34 8.09 6.54
CA LEU A 131 -5.23 8.94 6.96
C LEU A 131 -4.29 9.23 5.78
N ILE A 132 -3.86 8.18 5.08
CA ILE A 132 -2.94 8.30 3.95
C ILE A 132 -3.63 9.00 2.78
N TRP A 133 -4.89 8.67 2.49
CA TRP A 133 -5.69 9.37 1.47
C TRP A 133 -5.78 10.86 1.74
N TRP A 134 -6.05 11.25 3.00
CA TRP A 134 -6.14 12.65 3.39
C TRP A 134 -4.81 13.38 3.21
N ILE A 135 -3.70 12.74 3.56
CA ILE A 135 -2.35 13.29 3.30
C ILE A 135 -2.17 13.52 1.80
N VAL A 136 -2.39 12.50 0.96
CA VAL A 136 -2.23 12.60 -0.51
C VAL A 136 -3.11 13.69 -1.10
N LYS A 137 -4.40 13.73 -0.72
CA LYS A 137 -5.34 14.76 -1.16
C LYS A 137 -4.84 16.15 -0.79
N ARG A 138 -4.44 16.37 0.46
CA ARG A 138 -4.00 17.68 0.95
C ARG A 138 -2.68 18.12 0.32
N THR A 139 -1.72 17.21 0.11
CA THR A 139 -0.37 17.57 -0.36
C THR A 139 -0.22 17.57 -1.87
N TYR A 140 -0.92 16.70 -2.59
CA TYR A 140 -0.75 16.53 -4.04
C TYR A 140 -1.89 17.18 -4.84
N ILE A 141 -3.14 17.04 -4.38
CA ILE A 141 -4.32 17.55 -5.09
C ILE A 141 -4.62 19.01 -4.71
N ASP A 142 -4.63 19.35 -3.41
CA ASP A 142 -5.11 20.65 -2.92
C ASP A 142 -3.98 21.69 -2.72
N LYS A 143 -2.79 21.28 -2.23
CA LYS A 143 -1.66 22.19 -1.97
C LYS A 143 -0.31 21.65 -2.47
N ARG A 144 -0.01 21.90 -3.74
CA ARG A 144 1.23 21.50 -4.43
C ARG A 144 2.54 22.08 -3.86
N SER A 145 2.48 23.03 -2.90
CA SER A 145 3.64 23.71 -2.32
C SER A 145 4.27 23.05 -1.10
N SER A 146 3.65 22.00 -0.53
CA SER A 146 4.20 21.25 0.60
C SER A 146 5.46 20.44 0.21
N ARG A 147 6.35 20.12 1.18
CA ARG A 147 7.57 19.31 0.91
C ARG A 147 7.24 17.96 0.25
N VAL A 148 6.19 17.31 0.73
CA VAL A 148 5.67 16.05 0.17
C VAL A 148 5.08 16.28 -1.23
N GLY A 149 4.31 17.34 -1.43
CA GLY A 149 3.76 17.70 -2.74
C GLY A 149 4.84 17.97 -3.79
N LYS A 150 5.92 18.65 -3.40
CA LYS A 150 7.11 18.88 -4.25
C LYS A 150 7.82 17.58 -4.60
N LEU A 151 8.09 16.71 -3.60
CA LEU A 151 8.70 15.40 -3.83
C LEU A 151 7.87 14.54 -4.79
N MET A 152 6.55 14.45 -4.54
CA MET A 152 5.65 13.67 -5.38
C MET A 152 5.56 14.26 -6.80
N THR A 153 5.55 15.59 -6.94
CA THR A 153 5.57 16.26 -8.26
C THR A 153 6.88 16.03 -9.00
N GLU A 154 8.01 16.05 -8.31
CA GLU A 154 9.33 15.72 -8.86
C GLU A 154 9.37 14.27 -9.35
N ILE A 155 8.83 13.33 -8.57
CA ILE A 155 8.69 11.92 -8.97
C ILE A 155 7.79 11.81 -10.20
N THR A 156 6.65 12.49 -10.24
CA THR A 156 5.76 12.54 -11.43
C THR A 156 6.52 13.05 -12.65
N HIS A 157 7.28 14.13 -12.53
CA HIS A 157 8.03 14.72 -13.64
C HIS A 157 9.15 13.80 -14.14
N ARG A 158 9.90 13.16 -13.23
CA ARG A 158 10.93 12.17 -13.60
C ARG A 158 10.34 10.92 -14.26
N LEU A 159 9.17 10.48 -13.79
CA LEU A 159 8.44 9.35 -14.38
C LEU A 159 7.65 9.75 -15.65
N GLY A 160 7.39 11.03 -15.89
CA GLY A 160 6.69 11.55 -17.06
C GLY A 160 7.62 11.94 -18.22
N ASN A 161 8.72 12.65 -17.95
CA ASN A 161 9.57 13.25 -18.99
C ASN A 161 10.34 12.26 -19.87
N SER A 162 10.52 11.00 -19.46
CA SER A 162 11.12 10.03 -20.41
C SER A 162 10.19 9.69 -21.58
N HIS A 163 8.94 10.20 -21.59
CA HIS A 163 8.01 10.06 -22.70
C HIS A 163 8.17 11.18 -23.74
N GLU A 164 8.68 12.35 -23.36
CA GLU A 164 8.89 13.50 -24.27
C GLU A 164 10.27 13.48 -24.94
N GLU A 165 11.29 12.83 -24.36
CA GLU A 165 12.60 12.69 -25.01
C GLU A 165 12.60 11.73 -26.23
N LYS A 166 11.43 11.16 -26.59
CA LYS A 166 11.22 10.23 -27.72
C LYS A 166 10.24 10.75 -28.79
N LEU A 167 9.83 12.02 -28.73
CA LEU A 167 9.09 12.71 -29.81
C LEU A 167 9.99 13.79 -30.41
#